data_AF-A0A357D8H7-F1
#
_entry.id   AF-A0A357D8H7-F1
#
_cell.length_a   1.000
_cell.length_b   1.000
_cell.length_c   1.000
_cell.angle_alpha   90.00
_cell.angle_beta   90.00
_cell.angle_gamma   90.00
#
_symmetry.space_group_name_H-M   'P 1'
#
loop_
_entity.id
_entity.type
_entity.pdbx_description
1 polymer ?
#
loop_
_entity_poly.entity_id
_entity_poly.type
_entity_poly.pdbx_seq_one_letter_code
_entity_poly.pdbx_strand_id
1 'polypeptide(L)'
;MKRYVLKPDSFLARVLKMLPLFRLPLLSLVVLLLFLLLTQLIYAGIGYLFSRVKVVDWGTIEHGQWVEVLMLRPEMVLSAPFTGEAYLLVEEGTRVRAGEAVAELIKTKAAPNLSKEDLLALRTIAFRLYHLDLEVGAINKELEILAEHNPNPVGKQEDRQFLTTRKTELLATRTRLSHNAETVLADWQSNYQLVVAAQPGIFSTHLDGGENLDLLEHHQIKTDLNQKTSVPRSFNSKLTAGKPWAKMVTEYTQTLVCQLPAGVNLDPPEEAVLLANGRR
;
A
#
# COMPACT_ATOMS: atom_id res chain seq x y z
N MET A 1 -10.60 -90.96 -31.42
CA MET A 1 -9.67 -90.22 -30.52
C MET A 1 -8.81 -89.28 -31.36
N LYS A 2 -9.02 -87.96 -31.27
CA LYS A 2 -8.20 -86.97 -31.99
C LYS A 2 -7.02 -86.57 -31.10
N ARG A 3 -5.79 -86.89 -31.52
CA ARG A 3 -4.56 -86.38 -30.90
C ARG A 3 -4.24 -85.02 -31.52
N TYR A 4 -4.29 -83.97 -30.71
CA TYR A 4 -3.83 -82.65 -31.12
C TYR A 4 -2.30 -82.63 -31.03
N VAL A 5 -1.64 -82.57 -32.18
CA VAL A 5 -0.18 -82.44 -32.27
C VAL A 5 0.14 -80.97 -32.54
N LEU A 6 0.77 -80.32 -31.57
CA LEU A 6 1.24 -78.93 -31.70
C LEU A 6 2.37 -78.88 -32.75
N LYS A 7 2.26 -77.93 -33.70
CA LYS A 7 3.26 -77.73 -34.74
C LYS A 7 4.59 -77.30 -34.10
N PRO A 8 5.74 -77.92 -34.44
CA PRO A 8 7.01 -77.72 -33.74
C PRO A 8 7.53 -76.27 -33.76
N ASP A 9 7.13 -75.48 -34.76
CA ASP A 9 7.55 -74.09 -34.90
C ASP A 9 6.57 -73.07 -34.30
N SER A 10 5.48 -73.54 -33.67
CA SER A 10 4.50 -72.66 -33.02
C SER A 10 5.06 -72.02 -31.75
N PHE A 11 4.63 -70.78 -31.47
CA PHE A 11 5.03 -70.02 -30.29
C PHE A 11 4.81 -70.79 -28.98
N LEU A 12 3.66 -71.47 -28.86
CA LEU A 12 3.31 -72.31 -27.71
C LEU A 12 4.28 -73.50 -27.52
N ALA A 13 4.76 -74.13 -28.60
CA ALA A 13 5.72 -75.23 -28.51
C ALA A 13 7.12 -74.76 -28.11
N ARG A 14 7.55 -73.56 -28.53
CA ARG A 14 8.81 -72.94 -28.07
C ARG A 14 8.74 -72.53 -26.59
N VAL A 15 7.61 -71.98 -26.15
CA VAL A 15 7.38 -71.62 -24.74
C VAL A 15 7.39 -72.87 -23.84
N LEU A 16 6.75 -73.97 -24.27
CA LEU A 16 6.77 -75.24 -23.53
C LEU A 16 8.16 -75.90 -23.46
N LYS A 17 9.02 -75.71 -24.47
CA LYS A 17 10.42 -76.18 -24.45
C LYS A 17 11.34 -75.33 -23.56
N MET A 18 11.07 -74.03 -23.42
CA MET A 18 11.82 -73.10 -22.56
C MET A 18 11.36 -73.14 -21.09
N LEU A 19 10.16 -73.65 -20.83
CA LEU A 19 9.55 -73.83 -19.51
C LEU A 19 10.46 -74.51 -18.47
N PRO A 20 11.22 -75.60 -18.76
CA PRO A 20 12.15 -76.19 -17.79
C PRO A 20 13.40 -75.34 -17.50
N LEU A 21 13.86 -74.46 -18.41
CA LEU A 21 14.99 -73.55 -18.17
C LEU A 21 14.62 -72.43 -17.19
N PHE A 22 13.36 -71.97 -17.21
CA PHE A 22 12.87 -70.92 -16.31
C PHE A 22 12.38 -71.43 -14.95
N ARG A 23 12.32 -72.75 -14.71
CA ARG A 23 11.81 -73.30 -13.44
C ARG A 23 12.64 -72.88 -12.22
N LEU A 24 13.96 -72.92 -12.31
CA LEU A 24 14.85 -72.56 -11.21
C LEU A 24 14.82 -71.06 -10.86
N PRO A 25 14.95 -70.11 -11.82
CA PRO A 25 14.84 -68.69 -11.50
C PRO A 25 13.41 -68.25 -11.10
N LEU A 26 12.37 -68.91 -11.63
CA LEU A 26 11.00 -68.65 -11.20
C LEU A 26 10.78 -69.15 -9.76
N LEU A 27 11.34 -70.30 -9.39
CA LEU A 27 11.23 -70.84 -8.05
C LEU A 27 11.99 -69.99 -7.03
N SER A 28 13.18 -69.48 -7.35
CA SER A 28 13.90 -68.54 -6.48
C SER A 28 13.16 -67.21 -6.31
N LEU A 29 12.54 -66.69 -7.39
CA LEU A 29 11.69 -65.49 -7.32
C LEU A 29 10.47 -65.72 -6.41
N VAL A 30 9.79 -66.86 -6.55
CA VAL A 30 8.61 -67.19 -5.72
C VAL A 30 9.01 -67.32 -4.25
N VAL A 31 10.15 -67.96 -3.96
CA VAL A 31 10.67 -68.09 -2.58
C VAL A 31 11.04 -66.71 -2.01
N LEU A 32 11.70 -65.84 -2.77
CA LEU A 32 12.01 -64.47 -2.36
C LEU A 32 10.72 -63.69 -2.04
N LEU A 33 9.72 -63.78 -2.91
CA LEU A 33 8.45 -63.06 -2.76
C LEU A 33 7.67 -63.55 -1.53
N LEU A 34 7.71 -64.86 -1.27
CA LEU A 34 7.10 -65.47 -0.09
C LEU A 34 7.85 -65.06 1.19
N PHE A 35 9.18 -64.98 1.14
CA PHE A 35 10.00 -64.46 2.25
C PHE A 35 9.73 -62.98 2.55
N LEU A 36 9.62 -62.14 1.52
CA LEU A 36 9.25 -60.73 1.66
C LEU A 36 7.84 -60.57 2.24
N LEU A 37 6.89 -61.39 1.80
CA LEU A 37 5.53 -61.37 2.34
C LEU A 37 5.49 -61.79 3.81
N LEU A 38 6.25 -62.84 4.18
CA LEU A 38 6.34 -63.30 5.56
C LEU A 38 6.96 -62.24 6.48
N THR A 39 8.02 -61.57 6.03
CA THR A 39 8.68 -60.50 6.81
C THR A 39 7.77 -59.28 7.00
N GLN A 40 6.99 -58.90 5.99
CA GLN A 40 5.98 -57.83 6.13
C GLN A 40 4.86 -58.22 7.10
N LEU A 41 4.37 -59.47 7.05
CA LEU A 41 3.36 -59.96 7.99
C LEU A 41 3.88 -59.97 9.43
N ILE A 42 5.12 -60.38 9.65
CA ILE A 42 5.76 -60.33 10.98
C ILE A 42 5.89 -58.88 11.46
N TYR A 43 6.36 -57.97 10.61
CA TYR A 43 6.51 -56.56 10.97
C TYR A 43 5.16 -55.90 11.30
N ALA A 44 4.12 -56.18 10.51
CA ALA A 44 2.76 -55.70 10.75
C ALA A 44 2.18 -56.30 12.05
N GLY A 45 2.40 -57.60 12.29
CA GLY A 45 2.00 -58.28 13.51
C GLY A 45 2.66 -57.67 14.75
N ILE A 46 3.98 -57.42 14.69
CA ILE A 46 4.71 -56.74 15.76
C ILE A 46 4.18 -55.30 15.95
N GLY A 47 3.95 -54.56 14.87
CA GLY A 47 3.39 -53.20 14.94
C GLY A 47 1.98 -53.13 15.52
N TYR A 48 1.18 -54.18 15.34
CA TYR A 48 -0.18 -54.29 15.91
C TYR A 48 -0.16 -54.75 17.38
N LEU A 49 0.67 -55.75 17.71
CA LEU A 49 0.75 -56.33 19.06
C LEU A 49 1.51 -55.42 20.03
N PHE A 50 2.50 -54.67 19.56
CA PHE A 50 3.27 -53.74 20.37
C PHE A 50 2.80 -52.31 20.12
N SER A 51 1.86 -51.85 20.95
CA SER A 51 1.41 -50.46 20.95
C SER A 51 2.59 -49.53 21.15
N ARG A 52 2.85 -48.65 20.18
CA ARG A 52 3.88 -47.62 20.29
C ARG A 52 3.42 -46.58 21.31
N VAL A 53 3.94 -46.66 22.52
CA VAL A 53 3.72 -45.63 23.55
C VAL A 53 4.53 -44.40 23.14
N LYS A 54 3.84 -43.32 22.77
CA LYS A 54 4.48 -42.02 22.54
C LYS A 54 4.25 -41.18 23.80
N VAL A 55 5.33 -40.85 24.49
CA VAL A 55 5.29 -39.86 25.57
C VAL A 55 5.04 -38.52 24.88
N VAL A 56 3.94 -37.86 25.25
CA VAL A 56 3.63 -36.51 24.77
C VAL A 56 4.23 -35.56 25.78
N ASP A 57 5.24 -34.80 25.35
CA ASP A 57 5.79 -33.73 26.17
C ASP A 57 4.76 -32.60 26.28
N TRP A 58 4.59 -32.10 27.50
CA TRP A 58 3.74 -30.94 27.75
C TRP A 58 4.44 -29.69 27.21
N GLY A 59 3.73 -28.96 26.38
CA GLY A 59 4.17 -27.69 25.81
C GLY A 59 3.00 -26.75 25.62
N THR A 60 3.30 -25.49 25.33
CA THR A 60 2.31 -24.48 25.02
C THR A 60 1.87 -24.64 23.56
N ILE A 61 0.56 -24.75 23.32
CA ILE A 61 -0.01 -24.70 21.98
C ILE A 61 -0.48 -23.27 21.74
N GLU A 62 0.26 -22.52 20.93
CA GLU A 62 -0.18 -21.22 20.43
C GLU A 62 -1.29 -21.43 19.41
N HIS A 63 -2.48 -20.90 19.70
CA HIS A 63 -3.60 -20.90 18.77
C HIS A 63 -3.56 -19.60 17.97
N GLY A 64 -3.04 -19.67 16.74
CA GLY A 64 -3.07 -18.58 15.79
C GLY A 64 -4.09 -18.86 14.68
N GLN A 65 -4.81 -17.83 14.24
CA GLN A 65 -5.64 -17.89 13.05
C GLN A 65 -5.14 -16.87 12.02
N TRP A 66 -5.04 -17.29 10.76
CA TRP A 66 -4.81 -16.37 9.65
C TRP A 66 -6.13 -15.67 9.33
N VAL A 67 -6.11 -14.33 9.33
CA VAL A 67 -7.27 -13.51 9.02
C VAL A 67 -6.91 -12.59 7.87
N GLU A 68 -7.83 -12.38 6.94
CA GLU A 68 -7.70 -11.35 5.91
C GLU A 68 -7.92 -9.98 6.54
N VAL A 69 -7.01 -9.05 6.25
CA VAL A 69 -6.99 -7.73 6.88
C VAL A 69 -6.95 -6.67 5.79
N LEU A 70 -7.80 -5.67 5.92
CA LEU A 70 -7.72 -4.44 5.15
C LEU A 70 -6.70 -3.51 5.80
N MET A 71 -5.66 -3.17 5.05
CA MET A 71 -4.63 -2.24 5.48
C MET A 71 -4.99 -0.83 5.02
N LEU A 72 -5.25 0.06 5.96
CA LEU A 72 -5.46 1.48 5.68
C LEU A 72 -4.29 2.31 6.17
N ARG A 73 -4.01 3.37 5.42
CA ARG A 73 -2.98 4.36 5.74
C ARG A 73 -3.65 5.74 5.76
N PRO A 74 -3.18 6.65 6.62
CA PRO A 74 -3.61 8.04 6.54
C PRO A 74 -3.05 8.65 5.25
N GLU A 75 -3.96 9.06 4.38
CA GLU A 75 -3.66 9.61 3.07
C GLU A 75 -4.38 10.96 2.91
N MET A 76 -3.66 11.94 2.38
CA MET A 76 -4.22 13.22 1.98
C MET A 76 -4.36 13.23 0.47
N VAL A 77 -5.61 13.21 0.00
CA VAL A 77 -5.94 13.17 -1.43
C VAL A 77 -5.81 14.56 -2.04
N LEU A 78 -5.04 14.66 -3.13
CA LEU A 78 -4.84 15.89 -3.88
C LEU A 78 -5.81 15.94 -5.05
N SER A 79 -6.71 16.93 -5.02
CA SER A 79 -7.72 17.16 -6.07
C SER A 79 -7.31 18.30 -6.99
N ALA A 80 -7.66 18.19 -8.27
CA ALA A 80 -7.29 19.21 -9.25
C ALA A 80 -8.28 20.39 -9.19
N PRO A 81 -7.81 21.65 -9.06
CA PRO A 81 -8.69 22.83 -9.03
C PRO A 81 -9.37 23.09 -10.38
N PHE A 82 -8.74 22.69 -11.48
CA PHE A 82 -9.15 22.96 -12.85
C PHE A 82 -8.73 21.82 -13.79
N THR A 83 -9.32 21.79 -14.97
CA THR A 83 -8.90 20.89 -16.05
C THR A 83 -7.64 21.43 -16.71
N GLY A 84 -6.60 20.60 -16.78
CA GLY A 84 -5.26 21.07 -17.04
C GLY A 84 -4.23 19.96 -17.21
N GLU A 85 -2.97 20.34 -17.07
CA GLU A 85 -1.82 19.44 -17.04
C GLU A 85 -1.07 19.60 -15.73
N ALA A 86 -0.59 18.49 -15.17
CA ALA A 86 0.27 18.43 -14.01
C ALA A 86 1.72 18.12 -14.44
N TYR A 87 2.64 18.93 -13.94
CA TYR A 87 4.08 18.76 -14.07
C TYR A 87 4.66 18.42 -12.70
N LEU A 88 5.20 17.21 -12.56
CA LEU A 88 5.77 16.75 -11.30
C LEU A 88 7.13 17.41 -11.07
N LEU A 89 7.35 17.89 -9.85
CA LEU A 89 8.64 18.44 -9.39
C LEU A 89 9.44 17.41 -8.61
N VAL A 90 8.77 16.37 -8.12
CA VAL A 90 9.33 15.28 -7.33
C VAL A 90 8.96 13.96 -8.00
N GLU A 91 9.84 12.97 -7.86
CA GLU A 91 9.61 11.61 -8.38
C GLU A 91 8.53 10.86 -7.58
N GLU A 92 7.85 9.94 -8.25
CA GLU A 92 6.86 9.05 -7.64
C GLU A 92 7.48 8.24 -6.47
N GLY A 93 6.76 8.17 -5.34
CA GLY A 93 7.19 7.40 -4.16
C GLY A 93 8.29 8.07 -3.33
N THR A 94 8.65 9.32 -3.62
CA THR A 94 9.67 10.06 -2.87
C THR A 94 9.13 10.58 -1.55
N ARG A 95 10.00 10.62 -0.53
CA ARG A 95 9.71 11.28 0.75
C ARG A 95 9.86 12.79 0.62
N VAL A 96 8.80 13.51 0.92
CA VAL A 96 8.68 14.96 0.79
C VAL A 96 8.56 15.58 2.19
N ARG A 97 9.17 16.75 2.40
CA ARG A 97 9.07 17.50 3.65
C ARG A 97 7.88 18.48 3.62
N ALA A 98 7.40 18.87 4.79
CA ALA A 98 6.44 19.97 4.86
C ALA A 98 7.06 21.26 4.28
N GLY A 99 6.28 21.95 3.44
CA GLY A 99 6.69 23.15 2.72
C GLY A 99 7.43 22.89 1.41
N GLU A 100 7.64 21.64 0.99
CA GLU A 100 8.29 21.31 -0.28
C GLU A 100 7.27 21.29 -1.43
N ALA A 101 7.66 21.84 -2.59
CA ALA A 101 6.81 21.89 -3.77
C ALA A 101 6.87 20.56 -4.53
N VAL A 102 5.70 19.99 -4.82
CA VAL A 102 5.56 18.62 -5.33
C VAL A 102 5.17 18.59 -6.80
N ALA A 103 4.30 19.50 -7.22
CA ALA A 103 3.81 19.58 -8.59
C ALA A 103 3.36 21.00 -8.96
N GLU A 104 3.33 21.26 -10.26
CA GLU A 104 2.72 22.45 -10.86
C GLU A 104 1.52 22.04 -11.69
N LEU A 105 0.40 22.71 -11.47
CA LEU A 105 -0.82 22.50 -12.22
C LEU A 105 -1.03 23.70 -13.14
N ILE A 106 -1.26 23.45 -14.42
CA ILE A 106 -1.45 24.49 -15.43
C ILE A 106 -2.72 24.19 -16.20
N LYS A 107 -3.60 25.18 -16.33
CA LYS A 107 -4.83 25.04 -17.10
C LYS A 107 -4.51 24.84 -18.58
N THR A 108 -5.23 23.95 -19.25
CA THR A 108 -4.94 23.57 -20.66
C THR A 108 -4.89 24.77 -21.62
N LYS A 109 -5.69 25.80 -21.36
CA LYS A 109 -5.72 27.03 -22.18
C LYS A 109 -4.51 27.94 -21.98
N ALA A 110 -3.87 27.89 -20.81
CA ALA A 110 -2.73 28.74 -20.46
C ALA A 110 -1.38 28.09 -20.80
N ALA A 111 -1.31 26.76 -20.78
CA ALA A 111 -0.10 25.98 -21.05
C ALA A 111 0.68 26.37 -22.33
N PRO A 112 0.06 26.57 -23.51
CA PRO A 112 0.82 26.86 -24.74
C PRO A 112 1.46 28.25 -24.77
N ASN A 113 1.01 29.18 -23.92
CA ASN A 113 1.45 30.58 -23.94
C ASN A 113 2.58 30.87 -22.94
N LEU A 114 3.00 29.88 -22.15
CA LEU A 114 3.99 30.05 -21.08
C LEU A 114 5.36 29.54 -21.52
N SER A 115 6.38 30.41 -21.45
CA SER A 115 7.76 29.98 -21.63
C SER A 115 8.30 29.28 -20.37
N LYS A 116 9.44 28.61 -20.47
CA LYS A 116 10.11 28.00 -19.30
C LYS A 116 10.53 29.03 -18.26
N GLU A 117 10.90 30.24 -18.70
CA GLU A 117 11.27 31.33 -17.81
C GLU A 117 10.05 31.87 -17.05
N ASP A 118 8.91 32.00 -17.74
CA ASP A 118 7.63 32.40 -17.13
C ASP A 118 7.19 31.38 -16.07
N LEU A 119 7.32 30.08 -16.35
CA LEU A 119 7.02 29.02 -15.39
C LEU A 119 7.91 29.09 -14.16
N LEU A 120 9.22 29.34 -14.33
CA LEU A 120 10.14 29.50 -13.20
C LEU A 120 9.81 30.74 -12.37
N ALA A 121 9.45 31.85 -13.03
CA ALA A 121 9.02 33.07 -12.36
C ALA A 121 7.73 32.83 -11.55
N LEU A 122 6.72 32.21 -12.16
CA LEU A 122 5.46 31.86 -11.51
C LEU A 122 5.68 30.91 -10.33
N ARG A 123 6.52 29.88 -10.48
CA ARG A 123 6.90 28.96 -9.40
C ARG A 123 7.50 29.70 -8.22
N THR A 124 8.47 30.56 -8.50
CA THR A 124 9.19 31.32 -7.47
C THR A 124 8.25 32.27 -6.73
N ILE A 125 7.36 32.95 -7.47
CA ILE A 125 6.36 33.85 -6.88
C ILE A 125 5.34 33.06 -6.06
N ALA A 126 4.77 31.98 -6.59
CA ALA A 126 3.79 31.15 -5.91
C ALA A 126 4.36 30.52 -4.63
N PHE A 127 5.60 30.04 -4.68
CA PHE A 127 6.30 29.50 -3.51
C PHE A 127 6.53 30.57 -2.44
N ARG A 128 6.94 31.78 -2.84
CA ARG A 128 7.10 32.90 -1.89
C ARG A 128 5.77 33.33 -1.28
N LEU A 129 4.69 33.35 -2.07
CA LEU A 129 3.35 33.65 -1.59
C LEU A 129 2.86 32.61 -0.57
N TYR A 130 3.10 31.32 -0.81
CA TYR A 130 2.80 30.26 0.16
C TYR A 130 3.49 30.50 1.52
N HIS A 131 4.78 30.84 1.51
CA HIS A 131 5.50 31.16 2.75
C HIS A 131 4.97 32.42 3.45
N LEU A 132 4.63 33.47 2.68
CA LEU A 132 4.01 34.66 3.26
C LEU A 132 2.67 34.36 3.91
N ASP A 133 1.85 33.50 3.31
CA ASP A 133 0.56 33.09 3.87
C ASP A 133 0.73 32.27 5.17
N LEU A 134 1.76 31.43 5.26
CA LEU A 134 2.15 30.75 6.51
C LEU A 134 2.62 31.74 7.59
N GLU A 135 3.50 32.69 7.23
CA GLU A 135 3.99 33.72 8.15
C GLU A 135 2.84 34.58 8.70
N VAL A 136 1.92 35.01 7.83
CA VAL A 136 0.72 35.76 8.23
C VAL A 136 -0.21 34.93 9.11
N GLY A 137 -0.38 33.63 8.80
CA GLY A 137 -1.14 32.70 9.64
C GLY A 137 -0.56 32.55 11.04
N ALA A 138 0.76 32.43 11.16
CA ALA A 138 1.45 32.36 12.45
C ALA A 138 1.25 33.64 13.28
N ILE A 139 1.39 34.82 12.66
CA ILE A 139 1.16 36.11 13.33
C ILE A 139 -0.29 36.25 13.78
N ASN A 140 -1.26 35.81 12.97
CA ASN A 140 -2.68 35.86 13.38
C ASN A 140 -2.93 35.02 14.63
N LYS A 141 -2.38 33.80 14.69
CA LYS A 141 -2.49 32.92 15.86
C LYS A 141 -1.85 33.56 17.10
N GLU A 142 -0.70 34.21 16.94
CA GLU A 142 -0.04 34.92 18.04
C GLU A 142 -0.87 36.11 18.54
N LEU A 143 -1.47 36.89 17.63
CA LEU A 143 -2.37 37.99 17.98
C LEU A 143 -3.63 37.50 18.70
N GLU A 144 -4.18 36.34 18.32
CA GLU A 144 -5.32 35.70 19.02
C GLU A 144 -4.94 35.29 20.44
N ILE A 145 -3.79 34.61 20.62
CA ILE A 145 -3.28 34.23 21.95
C ILE A 145 -3.09 35.46 22.85
N LEU A 146 -2.56 36.54 22.29
CA LEU A 146 -2.40 37.82 23.00
C LEU A 146 -3.73 38.50 23.34
N ALA A 147 -4.78 38.28 22.53
CA ALA A 147 -6.11 38.84 22.77
C ALA A 147 -6.89 38.08 23.87
N GLU A 148 -6.71 36.75 23.96
CA GLU A 148 -7.38 35.91 24.97
C GLU A 148 -6.82 36.11 26.40
N HIS A 149 -5.56 36.53 26.54
CA HIS A 149 -4.92 36.77 27.84
C HIS A 149 -4.92 38.28 28.22
N ASN A 150 -5.71 38.71 29.23
CA ASN A 150 -5.84 40.11 29.68
C ASN A 150 -5.64 40.25 31.23
N PRO A 151 -4.93 41.28 31.80
CA PRO A 151 -3.93 42.21 31.25
C PRO A 151 -2.64 42.42 32.12
N ASN A 152 -1.53 42.75 31.45
CA ASN A 152 -0.47 43.62 31.99
C ASN A 152 -0.01 44.56 30.84
N PRO A 153 0.04 45.91 31.01
CA PRO A 153 -0.37 46.80 29.92
C PRO A 153 0.74 47.29 28.96
N VAL A 154 2.01 47.35 29.35
CA VAL A 154 3.00 48.11 28.55
C VAL A 154 3.75 47.24 27.53
N GLY A 155 4.41 46.15 27.96
CA GLY A 155 5.20 45.31 27.05
C GLY A 155 4.37 44.59 25.98
N LYS A 156 3.18 44.09 26.34
CA LYS A 156 2.30 43.40 25.38
C LYS A 156 1.62 44.33 24.37
N GLN A 157 1.56 45.64 24.64
CA GLN A 157 0.99 46.61 23.71
C GLN A 157 2.00 46.96 22.60
N GLU A 158 3.28 47.07 22.94
CA GLU A 158 4.37 47.22 21.97
C GLU A 158 4.48 45.97 21.08
N ASP A 159 4.44 44.77 21.65
CA ASP A 159 4.47 43.50 20.89
C ASP A 159 3.29 43.40 19.91
N ARG A 160 2.07 43.77 20.35
CA ARG A 160 0.89 43.77 19.48
C ARG A 160 1.02 44.79 18.34
N GLN A 161 1.55 45.98 18.61
CA GLN A 161 1.79 46.99 17.58
C GLN A 161 2.87 46.54 16.59
N PHE A 162 3.92 45.87 17.07
CA PHE A 162 4.95 45.30 16.23
C PHE A 162 4.37 44.22 15.30
N LEU A 163 3.64 43.24 15.84
CA LEU A 163 3.04 42.14 15.06
C LEU A 163 2.03 42.65 14.03
N THR A 164 1.20 43.64 14.39
CA THR A 164 0.24 44.24 13.45
C THR A 164 0.95 45.01 12.33
N THR A 165 1.97 45.79 12.64
CA THR A 165 2.80 46.48 11.63
C THR A 165 3.45 45.45 10.70
N ARG A 166 4.08 44.43 11.27
CA ARG A 166 4.72 43.36 10.48
C ARG A 166 3.73 42.64 9.57
N LYS A 167 2.52 42.34 10.06
CA LYS A 167 1.44 41.78 9.25
C LYS A 167 1.09 42.67 8.06
N THR A 168 0.98 43.99 8.26
CA THR A 168 0.68 44.92 7.16
C THR A 168 1.79 44.96 6.11
N GLU A 169 3.06 44.90 6.50
CA GLU A 169 4.20 44.82 5.57
C GLU A 169 4.18 43.53 4.73
N LEU A 170 3.88 42.39 5.38
CA LEU A 170 3.79 41.11 4.70
C LEU A 170 2.63 41.09 3.70
N LEU A 171 1.47 41.64 4.06
CA LEU A 171 0.31 41.77 3.17
C LEU A 171 0.58 42.72 1.99
N ALA A 172 1.31 43.82 2.21
CA ALA A 172 1.73 44.72 1.13
C ALA A 172 2.68 43.99 0.17
N THR A 173 3.63 43.22 0.71
CA THR A 173 4.56 42.40 -0.09
C THR A 173 3.82 41.33 -0.89
N ARG A 174 2.86 40.64 -0.26
CA ARG A 174 1.98 39.65 -0.91
C ARG A 174 1.22 40.26 -2.09
N THR A 175 0.64 41.44 -1.88
CA THR A 175 -0.11 42.16 -2.93
C THR A 175 0.80 42.53 -4.10
N ARG A 176 2.02 43.02 -3.83
CA ARG A 176 3.01 43.33 -4.88
C ARG A 176 3.43 42.08 -5.66
N LEU A 177 3.71 40.96 -4.99
CA LEU A 177 4.09 39.71 -5.65
C LEU A 177 2.95 39.14 -6.48
N SER A 178 1.72 39.21 -5.98
CA SER A 178 0.52 38.82 -6.73
C SER A 178 0.35 39.67 -8.01
N HIS A 179 0.59 40.98 -7.92
CA HIS A 179 0.58 41.86 -9.09
C HIS A 179 1.69 41.51 -10.09
N ASN A 180 2.90 41.19 -9.63
CA ASN A 180 3.98 40.73 -10.51
C ASN A 180 3.60 39.43 -11.23
N ALA A 181 2.92 38.49 -10.57
CA ALA A 181 2.44 37.27 -11.23
C ALA A 181 1.38 37.57 -12.31
N GLU A 182 0.49 38.55 -12.07
CA GLU A 182 -0.48 39.01 -13.08
C GLU A 182 0.19 39.58 -14.34
N THR A 183 1.39 40.18 -14.21
CA THR A 183 2.14 40.65 -15.39
C THR A 183 2.66 39.51 -16.26
N VAL A 184 2.87 38.32 -15.68
CA VAL A 184 3.35 37.13 -16.40
C VAL A 184 2.17 36.35 -16.98
N LEU A 185 1.11 36.15 -16.18
CA LEU A 185 -0.09 35.42 -16.58
C LEU A 185 -1.32 36.14 -16.04
N ALA A 186 -2.18 36.62 -16.94
CA ALA A 186 -3.45 37.21 -16.54
C ALA A 186 -4.33 36.18 -15.80
N ASP A 187 -4.92 36.59 -14.68
CA ASP A 187 -5.72 35.73 -13.79
C ASP A 187 -4.93 34.48 -13.38
N TRP A 188 -3.69 34.67 -12.93
CA TRP A 188 -2.74 33.57 -12.72
C TRP A 188 -3.24 32.56 -11.69
N GLN A 189 -3.96 33.00 -10.66
CA GLN A 189 -4.50 32.11 -9.61
C GLN A 189 -5.54 31.11 -10.14
N SER A 190 -6.27 31.48 -11.20
CA SER A 190 -7.26 30.61 -11.83
C SER A 190 -6.68 29.71 -12.92
N ASN A 191 -5.43 29.95 -13.31
CA ASN A 191 -4.77 29.32 -14.45
C ASN A 191 -3.51 28.52 -14.07
N TYR A 192 -2.94 28.77 -12.90
CA TYR A 192 -1.73 28.13 -12.37
C TYR A 192 -1.88 27.87 -10.86
N GLN A 193 -1.49 26.68 -10.41
CA GLN A 193 -1.37 26.36 -8.99
C GLN A 193 -0.07 25.59 -8.72
N LEU A 194 0.68 26.06 -7.73
CA LEU A 194 1.79 25.30 -7.15
C LEU A 194 1.26 24.44 -6.00
N VAL A 195 1.50 23.14 -6.08
CA VAL A 195 1.12 22.18 -5.04
C VAL A 195 2.29 22.03 -4.09
N VAL A 196 2.09 22.46 -2.85
CA VAL A 196 3.08 22.38 -1.77
C VAL A 196 2.59 21.41 -0.72
N ALA A 197 3.48 20.53 -0.24
CA ALA A 197 3.15 19.57 0.81
C ALA A 197 2.91 20.30 2.14
N ALA A 198 1.69 20.25 2.66
CA ALA A 198 1.36 20.83 3.97
C ALA A 198 1.99 20.06 5.13
N GLN A 199 2.16 18.74 4.97
CA GLN A 199 2.72 17.83 5.96
C GLN A 199 3.82 16.96 5.31
N PRO A 200 4.80 16.48 6.09
CA PRO A 200 5.77 15.53 5.57
C PRO A 200 5.07 14.21 5.20
N GLY A 201 5.55 13.53 4.17
CA GLY A 201 4.93 12.29 3.73
C GLY A 201 5.60 11.67 2.52
N ILE A 202 4.99 10.63 1.97
CA ILE A 202 5.38 10.02 0.68
C ILE A 202 4.41 10.51 -0.38
N PHE A 203 4.94 11.10 -1.45
CA PHE A 203 4.13 11.52 -2.59
C PHE A 203 3.85 10.35 -3.52
N SER A 204 2.60 10.16 -3.92
CA SER A 204 2.21 9.16 -4.90
C SER A 204 1.13 9.65 -5.85
N THR A 205 1.28 9.36 -7.13
CA THR A 205 0.30 9.61 -8.18
C THR A 205 -0.60 8.40 -8.45
N HIS A 206 -0.32 7.28 -7.78
CA HIS A 206 -1.15 6.08 -7.87
C HIS A 206 -2.40 6.23 -7.01
N LEU A 207 -3.55 6.23 -7.66
CA LEU A 207 -4.86 6.19 -7.01
C LEU A 207 -5.41 4.77 -7.16
N ASP A 208 -5.74 4.14 -6.03
CA ASP A 208 -6.23 2.76 -5.96
C ASP A 208 -7.76 2.67 -5.84
N GLY A 209 -8.44 3.82 -5.75
CA GLY A 209 -9.89 3.93 -5.60
C GLY A 209 -10.38 3.81 -4.16
N GLY A 210 -9.49 3.58 -3.19
CA GLY A 210 -9.76 3.65 -1.75
C GLY A 210 -9.65 5.05 -1.17
N GLU A 211 -9.41 6.06 -2.02
CA GLU A 211 -9.29 7.46 -1.64
C GLU A 211 -10.56 7.96 -0.92
N ASN A 212 -10.42 8.63 0.23
CA ASN A 212 -11.50 9.09 1.13
C ASN A 212 -12.28 7.99 1.87
N LEU A 213 -11.75 6.77 1.97
CA LEU A 213 -12.37 5.71 2.74
C LEU A 213 -12.16 5.95 4.25
N ASP A 214 -13.16 6.55 4.90
CA ASP A 214 -13.19 6.70 6.36
C ASP A 214 -14.01 5.56 7.00
N LEU A 215 -13.34 4.73 7.80
CA LEU A 215 -13.94 3.62 8.54
C LEU A 215 -14.94 4.09 9.61
N LEU A 216 -14.73 5.27 10.18
CA LEU A 216 -15.55 5.77 11.28
C LEU A 216 -16.91 6.27 10.79
N GLU A 217 -16.95 6.82 9.57
CA GLU A 217 -18.19 7.30 8.94
C GLU A 217 -18.98 6.18 8.26
N HIS A 218 -18.32 5.13 7.77
CA HIS A 218 -18.97 4.03 7.06
C HIS A 218 -19.31 2.86 7.99
N HIS A 219 -20.41 2.99 8.75
CA HIS A 219 -20.93 1.97 9.66
C HIS A 219 -21.24 0.59 9.02
N GLN A 220 -21.25 0.48 7.70
CA GLN A 220 -21.44 -0.77 6.97
C GLN A 220 -20.59 -0.77 5.70
N ILE A 221 -19.30 -0.98 5.86
CA ILE A 221 -18.43 -1.32 4.74
C ILE A 221 -18.81 -2.74 4.27
N LYS A 222 -19.72 -2.81 3.29
CA LYS A 222 -19.88 -3.98 2.41
C LYS A 222 -18.89 -3.87 1.25
N THR A 223 -17.60 -3.62 1.51
CA THR A 223 -16.63 -3.79 0.44
C THR A 223 -16.35 -5.27 0.31
N ASP A 224 -16.56 -5.80 -0.89
CA ASP A 224 -15.86 -6.99 -1.32
C ASP A 224 -14.36 -6.69 -1.22
N LEU A 225 -13.73 -7.12 -0.13
CA LEU A 225 -12.28 -7.07 0.11
C LEU A 225 -11.47 -7.74 -1.02
N ASN A 226 -12.15 -8.46 -1.91
CA ASN A 226 -11.61 -9.16 -3.07
C ASN A 226 -11.52 -8.31 -4.35
N GLN A 227 -11.91 -7.03 -4.34
CA GLN A 227 -11.72 -6.18 -5.52
C GLN A 227 -10.23 -5.88 -5.73
N LYS A 228 -9.61 -6.66 -6.62
CA LYS A 228 -8.31 -6.31 -7.21
C LYS A 228 -8.46 -5.05 -8.04
N THR A 229 -8.23 -3.89 -7.44
CA THR A 229 -8.13 -2.64 -8.19
C THR A 229 -6.84 -2.68 -9.01
N SER A 230 -7.00 -2.66 -10.33
CA SER A 230 -5.89 -2.56 -11.27
C SER A 230 -5.29 -1.16 -11.15
N VAL A 231 -4.22 -1.04 -10.37
CA VAL A 231 -3.48 0.22 -10.23
C VAL A 231 -2.83 0.57 -11.58
N PRO A 232 -3.17 1.72 -12.20
CA PRO A 232 -2.52 2.15 -13.43
C PRO A 232 -1.03 2.42 -13.16
N ARG A 233 -0.16 1.82 -13.98
CA ARG A 233 1.31 1.86 -13.82
C ARG A 233 1.96 3.19 -14.22
N SER A 234 1.26 4.09 -14.91
CA SER A 234 1.86 5.31 -15.45
C SER A 234 1.06 6.54 -15.03
N PHE A 235 1.77 7.56 -14.56
CA PHE A 235 1.21 8.87 -14.28
C PHE A 235 0.55 9.46 -15.54
N ASN A 236 -0.71 9.88 -15.40
CA ASN A 236 -1.40 10.64 -16.43
C ASN A 236 -1.31 12.13 -16.08
N SER A 237 -0.57 12.89 -16.88
CA SER A 237 -0.39 14.33 -16.67
C SER A 237 -1.69 15.12 -16.86
N LYS A 238 -2.71 14.58 -17.52
CA LYS A 238 -3.97 15.30 -17.77
C LYS A 238 -4.87 15.27 -16.54
N LEU A 239 -5.21 16.46 -16.07
CA LEU A 239 -6.09 16.71 -14.93
C LEU A 239 -7.52 16.99 -15.37
N THR A 240 -8.47 16.54 -14.55
CA THR A 240 -9.89 16.93 -14.66
C THR A 240 -10.29 17.68 -13.40
N ALA A 241 -10.94 18.84 -13.54
CA ALA A 241 -11.38 19.65 -12.40
C ALA A 241 -12.19 18.82 -11.39
N GLY A 242 -11.88 18.98 -10.11
CA GLY A 242 -12.54 18.32 -8.97
C GLY A 242 -12.19 16.84 -8.79
N LYS A 243 -11.43 16.22 -9.70
CA LYS A 243 -11.02 14.82 -9.56
C LYS A 243 -9.70 14.69 -8.80
N PRO A 244 -9.52 13.60 -8.03
CA PRO A 244 -8.24 13.27 -7.44
C PRO A 244 -7.23 12.94 -8.54
N TRP A 245 -5.98 13.36 -8.35
CA TRP A 245 -4.89 13.10 -9.30
C TRP A 245 -3.61 12.57 -8.64
N ALA A 246 -3.44 12.79 -7.34
CA ALA A 246 -2.36 12.26 -6.54
C ALA A 246 -2.77 12.18 -5.06
N LYS A 247 -1.91 11.59 -4.24
CA LYS A 247 -2.06 11.50 -2.79
C LYS A 247 -0.73 11.67 -2.07
N MET A 248 -0.82 12.09 -0.82
CA MET A 248 0.29 12.18 0.11
C MET A 248 0.04 11.23 1.26
N VAL A 249 0.92 10.25 1.48
CA VAL A 249 0.86 9.35 2.64
C VAL A 249 1.59 10.04 3.79
N THR A 250 0.85 10.60 4.74
CA THR A 250 1.38 11.60 5.70
C THR A 250 1.96 10.98 6.97
N GLU A 251 1.49 9.81 7.40
CA GLU A 251 1.99 9.15 8.59
C GLU A 251 2.57 7.76 8.29
N TYR A 252 3.37 7.27 9.26
CA TYR A 252 3.89 5.91 9.24
C TYR A 252 2.97 4.92 9.97
N THR A 253 1.85 5.39 10.50
CA THR A 253 0.84 4.57 11.15
C THR A 253 0.04 3.80 10.10
N GLN A 254 -0.34 2.58 10.44
CA GLN A 254 -1.11 1.70 9.57
C GLN A 254 -2.25 1.14 10.40
N THR A 255 -3.47 1.29 9.91
CA THR A 255 -4.65 0.72 10.57
C THR A 255 -4.99 -0.59 9.88
N LEU A 256 -5.05 -1.65 10.68
CA LEU A 256 -5.40 -2.99 10.23
C LEU A 256 -6.84 -3.28 10.65
N VAL A 257 -7.73 -3.41 9.67
CA VAL A 257 -9.13 -3.80 9.90
C VAL A 257 -9.33 -5.24 9.52
N CYS A 258 -9.78 -6.04 10.48
CA CYS A 258 -10.12 -7.43 10.23
C CYS A 258 -11.60 -7.67 10.51
N GLN A 259 -12.24 -8.48 9.67
CA GLN A 259 -13.58 -8.98 9.95
C GLN A 259 -13.44 -10.32 10.66
N LEU A 260 -13.84 -10.38 11.94
CA LEU A 260 -13.85 -11.64 12.68
C LEU A 260 -14.99 -12.55 12.18
N PRO A 261 -14.75 -13.86 12.06
CA PRO A 261 -15.81 -14.81 11.71
C PRO A 261 -16.92 -14.79 12.77
N ALA A 262 -18.17 -14.98 12.32
CA ALA A 262 -19.34 -14.94 13.19
C ALA A 262 -19.20 -15.94 14.35
N GLY A 263 -19.38 -15.47 15.58
CA GLY A 263 -19.27 -16.27 16.80
C GLY A 263 -17.91 -16.24 17.50
N VAL A 264 -16.91 -15.56 16.93
CA VAL A 264 -15.60 -15.33 17.56
C VAL A 264 -15.60 -13.95 18.23
N ASN A 265 -15.73 -13.93 19.56
CA ASN A 265 -15.62 -12.72 20.36
C ASN A 265 -14.19 -12.64 20.90
N LEU A 266 -13.28 -12.13 20.07
CA LEU A 266 -11.92 -11.80 20.51
C LEU A 266 -11.88 -10.32 20.84
N ASP A 267 -11.42 -9.99 22.05
CA ASP A 267 -11.10 -8.62 22.38
C ASP A 267 -9.98 -8.13 21.45
N PRO A 268 -10.05 -6.87 20.98
CA PRO A 268 -8.97 -6.31 20.17
C PRO A 268 -7.65 -6.40 20.95
N PRO A 269 -6.56 -6.85 20.32
CA PRO A 269 -5.29 -7.02 21.02
C PRO A 269 -4.78 -5.66 21.52
N GLU A 270 -4.21 -5.63 22.73
CA GLU A 270 -3.57 -4.43 23.28
C GLU A 270 -2.36 -3.99 22.43
N GLU A 271 -1.72 -4.93 21.73
CA GLU A 271 -0.58 -4.69 20.85
C GLU A 271 -0.65 -5.59 19.61
N ALA A 272 -0.59 -5.00 18.41
CA ALA A 272 -0.53 -5.72 17.15
C ALA A 272 0.87 -5.61 16.55
N VAL A 273 1.63 -6.71 16.54
CA VAL A 273 2.99 -6.75 15.97
C VAL A 273 2.93 -7.26 14.53
N LEU A 274 3.26 -6.40 13.57
CA LEU A 274 3.28 -6.76 12.15
C LEU A 274 4.62 -7.40 11.81
N LEU A 275 4.63 -8.71 11.57
CA LEU A 275 5.83 -9.44 11.14
C LEU A 275 5.98 -9.34 9.60
N ALA A 276 6.83 -8.45 9.12
CA ALA A 276 7.17 -8.36 7.70
C ALA A 276 8.45 -9.17 7.42
N ASN A 277 8.37 -10.16 6.53
CA ASN A 277 9.51 -11.02 6.13
C ASN A 277 10.23 -11.71 7.31
N GLY A 278 9.49 -12.11 8.35
CA GLY A 278 10.05 -12.80 9.52
C GLY A 278 10.82 -11.90 10.48
N ARG A 279 10.71 -10.58 10.36
CA ARG A 279 11.23 -9.61 11.32
C ARG A 279 10.07 -8.81 11.91
N ARG A 280 10.16 -8.53 13.21
CA ARG A 280 9.30 -7.57 13.90
C ARG A 280 9.58 -6.15 13.42
#